data_AF-A0A914L5X4-F1
#
_entry.id   AF-A0A914L5X4-F1
#
_cell.length_a   1.000
_cell.length_b   1.000
_cell.length_c   1.000
_cell.angle_alpha   90.00
_cell.angle_beta   90.00
_cell.angle_gamma   90.00
#
_symmetry.space_group_name_H-M   'P 1'
#
loop_
_entity.id
_entity.type
_entity.pdbx_description
1 polymer ?
#
loop_
_entity_poly.entity_id
_entity_poly.type
_entity_poly.pdbx_seq_one_letter_code
_entity_poly.pdbx_strand_id
1 'polypeptide(L)'
;MSLNNSNLNEDQQWFDNVENFRPLRGGRRGDTLNKVITSISKISVDEAEKKFQKELLEAEKQEDPLASMCTYVAWFEEHFPSGKRNFFYPILYKICVTYCNMDMYKNDERLLKIWLKLAENFPESSLAVMEFAYLKGSCLNLAKFYICWSEMYQSIEWWNKAREKLQLALKMNAVPLDLIHKASDELESNIMSICKQNPENTLDNEDFDDSVESARTTFSRLRGIGRLHFAPIIRLSQGPPGVLSFYLHKWVG
;
A
#
# COMPACT_ATOMS: atom_id res chain seq x y z
N MET A 1 19.45 -47.13 7.30
CA MET A 1 18.80 -45.90 7.75
C MET A 1 18.71 -44.98 6.55
N SER A 2 17.60 -45.06 5.82
CA SER A 2 17.37 -44.27 4.61
C SER A 2 16.78 -42.93 5.05
N LEU A 3 17.61 -41.87 5.03
CA LEU A 3 17.13 -40.52 5.30
C LEU A 3 16.23 -40.07 4.14
N ASN A 4 15.08 -39.53 4.50
CA ASN A 4 13.95 -39.15 3.64
C ASN A 4 14.37 -38.22 2.49
N ASN A 5 14.47 -38.77 1.29
CA ASN A 5 14.74 -38.01 0.06
C ASN A 5 13.54 -37.15 -0.40
N SER A 6 12.38 -37.27 0.26
CA SER A 6 11.17 -36.49 -0.02
C SER A 6 11.20 -35.10 0.61
N ASN A 7 11.71 -34.96 1.85
CA ASN A 7 11.72 -33.68 2.56
C ASN A 7 12.67 -32.65 1.90
N LEU A 8 13.81 -33.12 1.39
CA LEU A 8 14.76 -32.26 0.66
C LEU A 8 14.14 -31.62 -0.60
N ASN A 9 13.18 -32.30 -1.24
CA ASN A 9 12.54 -31.81 -2.46
C ASN A 9 11.43 -30.80 -2.16
N GLU A 10 10.71 -30.95 -1.04
CA GLU A 10 9.73 -29.96 -0.56
C GLU A 10 10.42 -28.69 -0.06
N ASP A 11 11.49 -28.84 0.72
CA ASP A 11 12.27 -27.71 1.23
C ASP A 11 12.89 -26.90 0.06
N GLN A 12 13.46 -27.58 -0.93
CA GLN A 12 14.01 -26.91 -2.12
C GLN A 12 12.95 -26.15 -2.91
N GLN A 13 11.78 -26.75 -3.15
CA GLN A 13 10.67 -26.06 -3.83
C GLN A 13 10.16 -24.85 -3.07
N TRP A 14 10.21 -24.89 -1.73
CA TRP A 14 9.87 -23.74 -0.90
C TRP A 14 10.88 -22.60 -1.08
N PHE A 15 12.19 -22.89 -0.99
CA PHE A 15 13.25 -21.90 -1.21
C PHE A 15 13.17 -21.28 -2.60
N ASP A 16 12.91 -22.07 -3.63
CA ASP A 16 12.81 -21.60 -5.00
C ASP A 16 11.60 -20.65 -5.22
N ASN A 17 10.58 -20.73 -4.36
CA ASN A 17 9.36 -19.90 -4.47
C ASN A 17 9.26 -18.81 -3.39
N VAL A 18 10.20 -18.75 -2.44
CA VAL A 18 10.08 -17.84 -1.29
C VAL A 18 10.02 -16.37 -1.70
N GLU A 19 10.77 -16.00 -2.74
CA GLU A 19 10.81 -14.65 -3.30
C GLU A 19 9.49 -14.22 -3.95
N ASN A 20 8.63 -15.18 -4.33
CA ASN A 20 7.34 -14.92 -4.96
C ASN A 20 6.21 -14.69 -3.94
N PHE A 21 6.46 -14.89 -2.64
CA PHE A 21 5.46 -14.71 -1.59
C PHE A 21 5.41 -13.28 -1.09
N ARG A 22 4.25 -12.65 -1.21
CA ARG A 22 3.99 -11.40 -0.49
C ARG A 22 3.93 -11.69 1.03
N PRO A 23 4.68 -10.96 1.87
CA PRO A 23 4.51 -11.00 3.31
C PRO A 23 3.11 -10.53 3.70
N LEU A 24 2.42 -11.29 4.54
CA LEU A 24 1.11 -10.94 5.10
C LEU A 24 1.23 -10.82 6.62
N ARG A 25 0.68 -9.76 7.21
CA ARG A 25 0.69 -9.55 8.69
C ARG A 25 0.03 -10.69 9.46
N GLY A 26 -0.93 -11.41 8.86
CA GLY A 26 -1.65 -12.54 9.46
C GLY A 26 -1.07 -13.93 9.14
N GLY A 27 0.05 -14.01 8.41
CA GLY A 27 0.61 -15.28 7.95
C GLY A 27 -0.22 -15.97 6.86
N ARG A 28 0.11 -17.23 6.57
CA ARG A 28 -0.52 -18.07 5.54
C ARG A 28 -0.68 -19.51 6.04
N ARG A 29 -1.66 -20.23 5.51
CA ARG A 29 -1.81 -21.67 5.76
C ARG A 29 -0.79 -22.47 4.94
N GLY A 30 -0.01 -23.31 5.61
CA GLY A 30 1.05 -24.12 4.98
C GLY A 30 0.53 -25.07 3.89
N ASP A 31 -0.60 -25.73 4.15
CA ASP A 31 -1.17 -26.70 3.19
C ASP A 31 -1.59 -26.06 1.87
N THR A 32 -2.18 -24.86 1.91
CA THR A 32 -2.58 -24.16 0.69
C THR A 32 -1.37 -23.64 -0.08
N LEU A 33 -0.35 -23.14 0.65
CA LEU A 33 0.92 -22.73 0.05
C LEU A 33 1.58 -23.89 -0.71
N ASN A 34 1.66 -25.08 -0.11
CA ASN A 34 2.26 -26.25 -0.73
C ASN A 34 1.51 -26.68 -2.01
N LYS A 35 0.17 -26.60 -2.01
CA LYS A 35 -0.65 -26.87 -3.21
C LYS A 35 -0.39 -25.88 -4.35
N VAL A 36 -0.19 -24.60 -4.02
CA VAL A 36 0.12 -23.57 -5.01
C VAL A 36 1.54 -23.73 -5.56
N ILE A 37 2.53 -24.03 -4.69
CA ILE A 37 3.94 -24.28 -5.05
C ILE A 37 4.06 -25.48 -5.98
N THR A 38 3.43 -26.61 -5.62
CA THR A 38 3.46 -27.86 -6.40
C THR A 38 2.68 -27.79 -7.72
N SER A 39 2.14 -26.61 -8.08
CA SER A 39 1.34 -26.35 -9.29
C SER A 39 0.08 -27.21 -9.42
N ILE A 40 -0.32 -27.94 -8.37
CA ILE A 40 -1.49 -28.81 -8.34
C ILE A 40 -2.79 -28.00 -8.53
N SER A 41 -2.78 -26.71 -8.18
CA SER A 41 -3.94 -25.81 -8.34
C SER A 41 -3.52 -24.38 -8.74
N LYS A 42 -2.98 -24.19 -9.95
CA LYS A 42 -2.79 -22.85 -10.53
C LYS A 42 -4.12 -22.32 -11.08
N ILE A 43 -4.82 -21.52 -10.28
CA ILE A 43 -6.05 -20.84 -10.69
C ILE A 43 -5.71 -19.62 -11.55
N SER A 44 -6.42 -19.45 -12.66
CA SER A 44 -6.26 -18.28 -13.52
C SER A 44 -6.96 -17.04 -12.93
N VAL A 45 -6.54 -15.86 -13.36
CA VAL A 45 -7.19 -14.59 -12.95
C VAL A 45 -8.66 -14.57 -13.43
N ASP A 46 -8.93 -15.06 -14.62
CA ASP A 46 -10.28 -15.15 -15.20
C ASP A 46 -11.19 -16.09 -14.39
N GLU A 47 -10.65 -17.21 -13.91
CA GLU A 47 -11.38 -18.13 -13.02
C GLU A 47 -11.69 -17.48 -11.67
N ALA A 48 -10.74 -16.73 -11.11
CA ALA A 48 -10.96 -15.98 -9.89
C ALA A 48 -12.04 -14.91 -10.08
N GLU A 49 -12.03 -14.19 -11.21
CA GLU A 49 -13.07 -13.20 -11.51
C GLU A 49 -14.46 -13.83 -11.63
N LYS A 50 -14.58 -14.94 -12.35
CA LYS A 50 -15.86 -15.68 -12.45
C LYS A 50 -16.35 -16.15 -11.09
N LYS A 51 -15.43 -16.63 -10.23
CA LYS A 51 -15.76 -17.01 -8.85
C LYS A 51 -16.24 -15.81 -8.04
N PHE A 52 -15.59 -14.66 -8.15
CA PHE A 52 -16.01 -13.42 -7.48
C PHE A 52 -17.43 -13.01 -7.89
N GLN A 53 -17.71 -12.98 -9.20
CA GLN A 53 -19.04 -12.60 -9.70
C GLN A 53 -20.12 -13.56 -9.21
N LYS A 54 -19.84 -14.86 -9.20
CA LYS A 54 -20.76 -15.87 -8.66
C LYS A 54 -21.02 -15.64 -7.16
N GLU A 55 -19.97 -15.46 -6.37
CA GLU A 55 -20.11 -15.26 -4.92
C GLU A 55 -20.81 -13.95 -4.59
N LEU A 56 -20.59 -12.89 -5.37
CA LEU A 56 -21.28 -11.62 -5.19
C LEU A 56 -22.79 -11.77 -5.40
N LEU A 57 -23.21 -12.48 -6.44
CA LEU A 57 -24.63 -12.75 -6.73
C LEU A 57 -25.28 -13.68 -5.70
N GLU A 58 -24.53 -14.66 -5.18
CA GLU A 58 -25.02 -15.56 -4.14
C GLU A 58 -25.11 -14.86 -2.79
N ALA A 59 -24.18 -13.95 -2.49
CA ALA A 59 -24.14 -13.17 -1.25
C ALA A 59 -25.38 -12.29 -1.08
N GLU A 60 -25.94 -11.72 -2.16
CA GLU A 60 -27.18 -10.92 -2.10
C GLU A 60 -28.38 -11.68 -1.52
N LYS A 61 -28.36 -13.02 -1.57
CA LYS A 61 -29.44 -13.89 -1.07
C LYS A 61 -29.21 -14.35 0.37
N GLN A 62 -28.06 -14.04 0.95
CA GLN A 62 -27.69 -14.44 2.30
C GLN A 62 -28.06 -13.36 3.31
N GLU A 63 -28.17 -13.74 4.58
CA GLU A 63 -28.40 -12.79 5.68
C GLU A 63 -27.16 -11.92 5.96
N ASP A 64 -25.95 -12.50 5.81
CA ASP A 64 -24.67 -11.80 5.93
C ASP A 64 -23.85 -11.85 4.63
N PRO A 65 -24.19 -11.01 3.64
CA PRO A 65 -23.43 -10.91 2.39
C PRO A 65 -21.93 -10.62 2.58
N LEU A 66 -21.54 -9.87 3.62
CA LEU A 66 -20.15 -9.49 3.84
C LEU A 66 -19.29 -10.70 4.24
N ALA A 67 -19.87 -11.68 4.95
CA ALA A 67 -19.16 -12.92 5.29
C ALA A 67 -18.68 -13.69 4.05
N SER A 68 -19.50 -13.77 3.00
CA SER A 68 -19.10 -14.39 1.73
C SER A 68 -17.94 -13.63 1.09
N MET A 69 -17.97 -12.29 1.12
CA MET A 69 -16.88 -11.48 0.59
C MET A 69 -15.58 -11.62 1.39
N CYS A 70 -15.66 -11.76 2.71
CA CYS A 70 -14.49 -12.06 3.54
C CYS A 70 -13.88 -13.42 3.18
N THR A 71 -14.73 -14.41 2.91
CA THR A 71 -14.31 -15.75 2.49
C THR A 71 -13.64 -15.69 1.12
N TYR A 72 -14.20 -14.93 0.17
CA TYR A 72 -13.58 -14.69 -1.13
C TYR A 72 -12.20 -14.05 -0.99
N VAL A 73 -12.09 -12.97 -0.20
CA VAL A 73 -10.84 -12.23 0.03
C VAL A 73 -9.76 -13.15 0.60
N ALA A 74 -10.10 -13.97 1.60
CA ALA A 74 -9.19 -14.95 2.17
C ALA A 74 -8.78 -16.02 1.15
N TRP A 75 -9.74 -16.56 0.39
CA TRP A 75 -9.48 -17.51 -0.68
C TRP A 75 -8.51 -16.93 -1.73
N PHE A 76 -8.70 -15.66 -2.12
CA PHE A 76 -7.83 -15.02 -3.11
C PHE A 76 -6.38 -14.91 -2.61
N GLU A 77 -6.18 -14.46 -1.37
CA GLU A 77 -4.82 -14.33 -0.79
C GLU A 77 -4.09 -15.67 -0.67
N GLU A 78 -4.84 -16.74 -0.41
CA GLU A 78 -4.33 -18.12 -0.35
C GLU A 78 -3.89 -18.63 -1.74
N HIS A 79 -4.67 -18.37 -2.79
CA HIS A 79 -4.40 -18.91 -4.14
C HIS A 79 -3.51 -18.00 -5.01
N PHE A 80 -3.35 -16.72 -4.63
CA PHE A 80 -2.48 -15.76 -5.30
C PHE A 80 -1.36 -15.26 -4.38
N PRO A 81 -0.30 -16.07 -4.16
CA PRO A 81 0.80 -15.71 -3.26
C PRO A 81 1.54 -14.42 -3.60
N SER A 82 1.69 -14.12 -4.88
CA SER A 82 2.25 -12.86 -5.37
C SER A 82 1.32 -11.65 -5.19
N GLY A 83 0.06 -11.89 -4.79
CA GLY A 83 -0.95 -10.88 -4.47
C GLY A 83 -1.70 -10.29 -5.67
N LYS A 84 -1.15 -10.36 -6.89
CA LYS A 84 -1.80 -9.86 -8.14
C LYS A 84 -2.53 -8.52 -7.94
N ARG A 85 -1.82 -7.52 -7.39
CA ARG A 85 -2.40 -6.25 -6.88
C ARG A 85 -3.35 -5.57 -7.86
N ASN A 86 -2.98 -5.47 -9.14
CA ASN A 86 -3.78 -4.82 -10.18
C ASN A 86 -5.17 -5.45 -10.36
N PHE A 87 -5.31 -6.75 -10.08
CA PHE A 87 -6.58 -7.45 -10.14
C PHE A 87 -7.31 -7.45 -8.79
N PHE A 88 -6.58 -7.55 -7.69
CA PHE A 88 -7.19 -7.62 -6.36
C PHE A 88 -7.76 -6.26 -5.91
N TYR A 89 -7.11 -5.16 -6.28
CA TYR A 89 -7.54 -3.82 -5.91
C TYR A 89 -8.97 -3.49 -6.39
N PRO A 90 -9.35 -3.66 -7.67
CA PRO A 90 -10.72 -3.43 -8.12
C PRO A 90 -11.77 -4.26 -7.36
N ILE A 91 -11.44 -5.50 -7.00
CA ILE A 91 -12.33 -6.38 -6.22
C ILE A 91 -12.54 -5.81 -4.81
N LEU A 92 -11.45 -5.49 -4.11
CA LEU A 92 -11.52 -4.90 -2.77
C LEU A 92 -12.30 -3.59 -2.79
N TYR A 93 -12.05 -2.74 -3.78
CA TYR A 93 -12.77 -1.48 -3.96
C TYR A 93 -14.27 -1.72 -4.17
N LYS A 94 -14.63 -2.68 -5.03
CA LYS A 94 -16.03 -3.04 -5.30
C LYS A 94 -16.72 -3.51 -4.02
N ILE A 95 -16.08 -4.36 -3.22
CA ILE A 95 -16.61 -4.81 -1.92
C ILE A 95 -16.82 -3.60 -1.00
N CYS A 96 -15.79 -2.77 -0.79
CA CYS A 96 -15.89 -1.60 0.07
C CYS A 96 -17.06 -0.68 -0.32
N VAL A 97 -17.19 -0.33 -1.60
CA VAL A 97 -18.25 0.58 -2.08
C VAL A 97 -19.65 -0.05 -1.98
N THR A 98 -19.77 -1.36 -2.18
CA THR A 98 -21.05 -2.08 -2.06
C THR A 98 -21.54 -2.07 -0.60
N TYR A 99 -20.66 -2.34 0.36
CA TYR A 99 -21.08 -2.57 1.76
C TYR A 99 -20.92 -1.37 2.69
N CYS A 100 -20.18 -0.31 2.31
CA CYS A 100 -19.92 0.82 3.21
C CYS A 100 -21.17 1.61 3.62
N ASN A 101 -22.21 1.62 2.79
CA ASN A 101 -23.44 2.37 3.07
C ASN A 101 -24.52 1.52 3.77
N MET A 102 -24.26 0.24 4.01
CA MET A 102 -25.21 -0.63 4.70
C MET A 102 -25.04 -0.47 6.22
N ASP A 103 -26.11 -0.07 6.90
CA ASP A 103 -26.07 0.24 8.34
C ASP A 103 -25.56 -0.93 9.19
N MET A 104 -25.88 -2.17 8.81
CA MET A 104 -25.42 -3.37 9.51
C MET A 104 -23.89 -3.55 9.51
N TYR A 105 -23.19 -2.96 8.53
CA TYR A 105 -21.72 -3.05 8.40
C TYR A 105 -20.99 -1.75 8.74
N LYS A 106 -21.74 -0.71 9.14
CA LYS A 106 -21.19 0.63 9.38
C LYS A 106 -19.99 0.64 10.32
N ASN A 107 -19.96 -0.24 11.32
CA ASN A 107 -18.84 -0.39 12.26
C ASN A 107 -18.36 -1.86 12.36
N ASP A 108 -18.45 -2.62 11.27
CA ASP A 108 -18.01 -4.01 11.25
C ASP A 108 -16.48 -4.10 11.05
N GLU A 109 -15.79 -4.78 11.96
CA GLU A 109 -14.34 -4.96 11.89
C GLU A 109 -13.88 -5.70 10.62
N ARG A 110 -14.72 -6.57 10.06
CA ARG A 110 -14.44 -7.30 8.82
C ARG A 110 -14.36 -6.33 7.65
N LEU A 111 -15.29 -5.38 7.58
CA LEU A 111 -15.27 -4.34 6.56
C LEU A 111 -14.04 -3.44 6.74
N LEU A 112 -13.69 -3.08 7.97
CA LEU A 112 -12.45 -2.34 8.24
C LEU A 112 -11.21 -3.10 7.74
N LYS A 113 -11.12 -4.41 7.96
CA LYS A 113 -10.00 -5.22 7.44
C LYS A 113 -9.91 -5.15 5.91
N ILE A 114 -11.04 -5.12 5.20
CA ILE A 114 -11.07 -5.01 3.73
C ILE A 114 -10.63 -3.61 3.29
N TRP A 115 -11.04 -2.54 4.00
CA TRP A 115 -10.54 -1.19 3.76
C TRP A 115 -9.02 -1.08 3.93
N LEU A 116 -8.47 -1.64 5.01
CA LEU A 116 -7.03 -1.65 5.24
C LEU A 116 -6.30 -2.45 4.16
N LYS A 117 -6.84 -3.61 3.75
CA LYS A 117 -6.30 -4.37 2.61
C LYS A 117 -6.33 -3.57 1.31
N LEU A 118 -7.38 -2.79 1.07
CA LEU A 118 -7.47 -1.93 -0.12
C LEU A 118 -6.33 -0.90 -0.12
N ALA A 119 -6.11 -0.23 1.01
CA ALA A 119 -5.01 0.74 1.17
C ALA A 119 -3.63 0.07 1.00
N GLU A 120 -3.42 -1.13 1.56
CA GLU A 120 -2.18 -1.90 1.39
C GLU A 120 -1.94 -2.37 -0.06
N ASN A 121 -2.99 -2.49 -0.87
CA ASN A 121 -2.89 -2.85 -2.29
C ASN A 121 -2.76 -1.62 -3.20
N PHE A 122 -2.86 -0.41 -2.66
CA PHE A 122 -2.67 0.85 -3.37
C PHE A 122 -1.82 1.84 -2.55
N PRO A 123 -0.53 1.54 -2.33
CA PRO A 123 0.32 2.27 -1.36
C PRO A 123 0.45 3.76 -1.69
N GLU A 124 0.56 4.10 -2.97
CA GLU A 124 0.68 5.48 -3.47
C GLU A 124 -0.51 6.38 -3.10
N SER A 125 -1.68 5.80 -2.78
CA SER A 125 -2.84 6.56 -2.32
C SER A 125 -3.53 5.89 -1.13
N SER A 126 -2.75 5.21 -0.30
CA SER A 126 -3.24 4.56 0.93
C SER A 126 -3.97 5.55 1.86
N LEU A 127 -3.44 6.77 2.01
CA LEU A 127 -4.09 7.86 2.73
C LEU A 127 -5.42 8.29 2.10
N ALA A 128 -5.50 8.34 0.77
CA ALA A 128 -6.74 8.69 0.06
C ALA A 128 -7.82 7.60 0.23
N VAL A 129 -7.41 6.33 0.35
CA VAL A 129 -8.35 5.23 0.66
C VAL A 129 -8.95 5.41 2.06
N MET A 130 -8.14 5.77 3.05
CA MET A 130 -8.63 6.04 4.42
C MET A 130 -9.54 7.28 4.45
N GLU A 131 -9.16 8.35 3.75
CA GLU A 131 -10.02 9.54 3.61
C GLU A 131 -11.35 9.21 2.92
N PHE A 132 -11.32 8.40 1.86
CA PHE A 132 -12.54 7.96 1.18
C PHE A 132 -13.44 7.13 2.10
N ALA A 133 -12.89 6.21 2.89
CA ALA A 133 -13.64 5.46 3.89
C ALA A 133 -14.28 6.38 4.94
N TYR A 134 -13.54 7.40 5.39
CA TYR A 134 -14.04 8.42 6.32
C TYR A 134 -15.21 9.21 5.72
N LEU A 135 -15.07 9.70 4.48
CA LEU A 135 -16.12 10.43 3.76
C LEU A 135 -17.37 9.58 3.52
N LYS A 136 -17.22 8.26 3.38
CA LYS A 136 -18.33 7.31 3.28
C LYS A 136 -19.01 7.00 4.61
N GLY A 137 -18.47 7.49 5.73
CA GLY A 137 -19.03 7.18 7.05
C GLY A 137 -18.80 5.74 7.49
N SER A 138 -17.81 5.06 6.89
CA SER A 138 -17.52 3.64 7.14
C SER A 138 -16.51 3.50 8.27
N CYS A 139 -16.82 2.63 9.24
CA CYS A 139 -15.94 2.20 10.32
C CYS A 139 -15.52 3.30 11.30
N LEU A 140 -16.30 4.40 11.38
CA LEU A 140 -15.95 5.60 12.15
C LEU A 140 -15.94 5.39 13.67
N ASN A 141 -16.58 4.35 14.21
CA ASN A 141 -16.54 4.09 15.65
C ASN A 141 -15.42 3.11 16.04
N LEU A 142 -14.58 2.66 15.10
CA LEU A 142 -13.52 1.69 15.38
C LEU A 142 -12.20 2.42 15.63
N ALA A 143 -11.64 2.28 16.84
CA ALA A 143 -10.35 2.89 17.19
C ALA A 143 -9.24 2.52 16.19
N LYS A 144 -9.24 1.26 15.76
CA LYS A 144 -8.28 0.72 14.80
C LYS A 144 -8.26 1.45 13.45
N PHE A 145 -9.39 2.02 13.03
CA PHE A 145 -9.46 2.83 11.81
C PHE A 145 -8.52 4.03 11.89
N TYR A 146 -8.61 4.80 12.97
CA TYR A 146 -7.80 6.00 13.17
C TYR A 146 -6.36 5.69 13.55
N ILE A 147 -6.12 4.61 14.28
CA ILE A 147 -4.75 4.17 14.62
C ILE A 147 -4.00 3.82 13.34
N CYS A 148 -4.56 2.99 12.46
CA CYS A 148 -3.91 2.67 11.19
C CYS A 148 -3.75 3.91 10.29
N TRP A 149 -4.70 4.85 10.31
CA TRP A 149 -4.57 6.11 9.56
C TRP A 149 -3.43 6.98 10.12
N SER A 150 -3.29 7.04 11.45
CA SER A 150 -2.18 7.71 12.13
C SER A 150 -0.84 7.06 11.79
N GLU A 151 -0.75 5.74 11.85
CA GLU A 151 0.44 4.97 11.47
C GLU A 151 0.87 5.24 10.01
N MET A 152 -0.07 5.40 9.08
CA MET A 152 0.24 5.77 7.70
C MET A 152 0.92 7.15 7.62
N TYR A 153 0.43 8.14 8.36
CA TYR A 153 1.10 9.45 8.43
C TYR A 153 2.47 9.38 9.11
N GLN A 154 2.62 8.56 10.16
CA GLN A 154 3.92 8.32 10.81
C GLN A 154 4.93 7.72 9.83
N SER A 155 4.49 6.82 8.94
CA SER A 155 5.38 6.19 7.95
C SER A 155 5.95 7.15 6.91
N ILE A 156 5.31 8.31 6.71
CA ILE A 156 5.80 9.42 5.88
C ILE A 156 6.30 10.59 6.72
N GLU A 157 6.51 10.37 8.03
CA GLU A 157 7.03 11.34 9.00
C GLU A 157 6.19 12.62 9.14
N TRP A 158 4.87 12.54 8.93
CA TRP A 158 3.92 13.65 9.13
C TRP A 158 3.27 13.56 10.51
N TRP A 159 3.98 14.01 11.54
CA TRP A 159 3.67 13.72 12.95
C TRP A 159 2.42 14.45 13.45
N ASN A 160 2.21 15.69 13.04
CA ASN A 160 1.09 16.55 13.38
C ASN A 160 -0.20 15.98 12.77
N LYS A 161 -0.14 15.51 11.53
CA LYS A 161 -1.26 14.80 10.89
C LYS A 161 -1.55 13.48 11.57
N ALA A 162 -0.52 12.72 11.96
CA ALA A 162 -0.70 11.50 12.73
C ALA A 162 -1.43 11.76 14.07
N ARG A 163 -1.04 12.83 14.78
CA ARG A 163 -1.69 13.28 16.03
C ARG A 163 -3.13 13.72 15.80
N GLU A 164 -3.39 14.47 14.74
CA GLU A 164 -4.73 14.93 14.33
C GLU A 164 -5.70 13.74 14.17
N LYS A 165 -5.24 12.62 13.59
CA LYS A 165 -6.11 11.43 13.40
C LYS A 165 -6.43 10.71 14.70
N LEU A 166 -5.51 10.65 15.67
CA LEU A 166 -5.80 10.10 17.00
C LEU A 166 -6.77 11.01 17.78
N GLN A 167 -6.61 12.33 17.68
CA GLN A 167 -7.57 13.28 18.26
C GLN A 167 -8.95 13.18 17.60
N LEU A 168 -9.00 12.97 16.28
CA LEU A 168 -10.22 12.74 15.55
C LEU A 168 -10.94 11.48 16.04
N ALA A 169 -10.21 10.41 16.37
CA ALA A 169 -10.76 9.18 16.94
C ALA A 169 -11.54 9.47 18.24
N LEU A 170 -10.97 10.30 19.12
CA LEU A 170 -11.63 10.71 20.37
C LEU A 170 -12.89 11.55 20.10
N LYS A 171 -12.83 12.50 19.15
CA LYS A 171 -13.99 13.30 18.74
C LYS A 171 -15.13 12.45 18.19
N MET A 172 -14.78 11.37 17.49
CA MET A 172 -15.74 10.42 16.92
C MET A 172 -16.21 9.35 17.91
N ASN A 173 -15.76 9.40 19.17
CA ASN A 173 -16.05 8.41 20.21
C ASN A 173 -15.73 6.98 19.76
N ALA A 174 -14.60 6.83 19.06
CA ALA A 174 -14.16 5.53 18.59
C ALA A 174 -13.73 4.63 19.77
N VAL A 175 -14.02 3.34 19.66
CA VAL A 175 -13.77 2.35 20.72
C VAL A 175 -12.85 1.22 20.25
N PRO A 176 -12.09 0.60 21.17
CA PRO A 176 -11.90 0.97 22.58
C PRO A 176 -10.95 2.17 22.77
N LEU A 177 -11.24 3.02 23.78
CA LEU A 177 -10.47 4.24 24.08
C LEU A 177 -9.02 3.94 24.50
N ASP A 178 -8.81 2.85 25.25
CA ASP A 178 -7.49 2.45 25.73
C ASP A 178 -6.49 2.23 24.57
N LEU A 179 -6.97 1.72 23.43
CA LEU A 179 -6.13 1.55 22.25
C LEU A 179 -5.71 2.89 21.65
N ILE A 180 -6.59 3.90 21.70
CA ILE A 180 -6.30 5.24 21.18
C ILE A 180 -5.26 5.91 22.08
N HIS A 181 -5.45 5.85 23.40
CA HIS A 181 -4.49 6.40 24.36
C HIS A 181 -3.12 5.75 24.22
N LYS A 182 -3.08 4.41 24.15
CA LYS A 182 -1.82 3.69 23.93
C LYS A 182 -1.12 4.11 22.64
N ALA A 183 -1.86 4.24 21.53
CA ALA A 183 -1.31 4.69 20.26
C ALA A 183 -0.81 6.15 20.33
N SER A 184 -1.48 7.02 21.11
CA SER A 184 -1.00 8.39 21.36
C SER A 184 0.30 8.39 22.16
N ASP A 185 0.39 7.61 23.23
CA ASP A 185 1.61 7.50 24.04
C ASP A 185 2.79 6.97 23.22
N GLU A 186 2.55 5.97 22.38
CA GLU A 186 3.55 5.43 21.45
C GLU A 186 4.02 6.49 20.43
N LEU A 187 3.09 7.26 19.85
CA LEU A 187 3.40 8.35 18.94
C LEU A 187 4.28 9.41 19.62
N GLU A 188 3.90 9.90 20.79
CA GLU A 188 4.68 10.94 21.50
C GLU A 188 6.05 10.42 21.95
N SER A 189 6.15 9.14 22.35
CA SER A 189 7.43 8.50 22.67
C SER A 189 8.36 8.43 21.45
N ASN A 190 7.81 8.10 20.28
CA ASN A 190 8.58 8.05 19.03
C ASN A 190 9.08 9.45 18.65
N ILE A 191 8.19 10.45 18.69
CA ILE A 191 8.52 11.85 18.43
C ILE A 191 9.62 12.34 19.37
N MET A 192 9.49 12.08 20.68
CA MET A 192 10.50 12.48 21.67
C MET A 192 11.86 11.83 21.40
N SER A 193 11.87 10.56 20.97
CA SER A 193 13.09 9.84 20.62
C SER A 193 13.77 10.46 19.39
N ILE A 194 12.99 10.86 18.38
CA ILE A 194 13.48 11.53 17.17
C ILE A 194 14.07 12.91 17.52
N CYS A 195 13.37 13.74 18.28
CA CYS A 195 13.87 15.06 18.68
C CYS A 195 15.17 14.99 19.49
N LYS A 196 15.35 13.94 20.31
CA LYS A 196 16.59 13.71 21.05
C LYS A 196 17.75 13.33 20.12
N GLN A 197 17.49 12.55 19.09
CA GLN A 197 18.50 12.12 18.13
C GLN A 197 18.85 13.22 17.13
N ASN A 198 17.89 14.07 16.77
CA ASN A 198 18.06 15.13 15.80
C ASN A 198 17.32 16.42 16.23
N PRO A 199 17.94 17.24 17.11
CA PRO A 199 17.29 18.42 17.68
C PRO A 199 17.04 19.57 16.68
N GLU A 200 17.68 19.53 15.50
CA GLU A 200 17.46 20.51 14.42
C GLU A 200 16.29 20.13 13.51
N ASN A 201 15.73 18.92 13.64
CA ASN A 201 14.58 18.49 12.85
C ASN A 201 13.31 19.03 13.52
N THR A 202 12.80 20.18 13.04
CA THR A 202 11.51 20.71 13.46
C THR A 202 10.41 19.72 13.04
N LEU A 203 9.59 19.31 14.01
CA LEU A 203 8.46 18.42 13.79
C LEU A 203 7.43 19.11 12.88
N ASP A 204 7.36 18.63 11.64
CA ASP A 204 6.55 19.14 10.54
C ASP A 204 6.61 20.67 10.41
N ASN A 205 7.50 21.16 9.55
CA ASN A 205 7.33 22.49 8.98
C ASN A 205 6.04 22.48 8.15
N GLU A 206 4.89 22.71 8.79
CA GLU A 206 3.64 23.12 8.13
C GLU A 206 3.73 24.58 7.65
N ASP A 207 4.94 25.12 7.49
CA ASP A 207 5.14 26.31 6.72
C ASP A 207 5.20 25.91 5.25
N PHE A 208 4.09 26.21 4.56
CA PHE A 208 4.13 26.62 3.17
C PHE A 208 4.98 27.90 3.07
N ASP A 209 6.29 27.79 3.33
CA ASP A 209 7.23 28.89 3.22
C ASP A 209 7.83 28.89 1.81
N ASP A 210 7.49 29.92 1.05
CA ASP A 210 8.14 30.28 -0.21
C ASP A 210 9.51 30.94 0.04
N SER A 211 10.14 30.70 1.20
CA SER A 211 11.48 31.18 1.49
C SER A 211 12.53 30.14 1.07
N VAL A 212 13.24 30.56 0.05
CA VAL A 212 14.26 29.86 -0.72
C VAL A 212 15.41 29.36 0.16
N GLU A 213 15.31 28.15 0.68
CA GLU A 213 16.49 27.40 1.12
C GLU A 213 17.10 26.65 -0.08
N SER A 214 18.42 26.72 -0.22
CA SER A 214 19.17 26.45 -1.46
C SER A 214 19.08 25.00 -1.95
N ALA A 215 17.94 24.64 -2.54
CA ALA A 215 17.79 23.45 -3.34
C ALA A 215 18.66 23.57 -4.60
N ARG A 216 19.16 22.43 -5.11
CA ARG A 216 19.75 22.36 -6.45
C ARG A 216 18.80 23.09 -7.41
N THR A 217 19.25 24.22 -7.94
CA THR A 217 18.49 24.98 -8.91
C THR A 217 18.32 24.11 -10.17
N THR A 218 17.17 23.45 -10.28
CA THR A 218 16.76 22.76 -11.51
C THR A 218 16.75 23.78 -12.65
N PHE A 219 17.41 23.47 -13.76
CA PHE A 219 17.68 24.37 -14.88
C PHE A 219 18.70 25.49 -14.64
N SER A 220 19.54 25.39 -13.61
CA SER A 220 20.69 26.30 -13.51
C SER A 220 21.62 26.15 -14.71
N ARG A 221 21.95 27.28 -15.33
CA ARG A 221 22.79 27.32 -16.53
C ARG A 221 24.23 26.99 -16.12
N LEU A 222 24.74 25.86 -16.63
CA LEU A 222 26.14 25.49 -16.44
C LEU A 222 27.05 26.62 -16.97
N ARG A 223 27.88 27.18 -16.10
CA ARG A 223 28.93 28.13 -16.52
C ARG A 223 30.00 27.35 -17.28
N GLY A 224 30.27 27.75 -18.52
CA GLY A 224 31.33 27.15 -19.31
C GLY A 224 32.70 27.49 -18.72
N ILE A 225 33.59 26.50 -18.63
CA ILE A 225 34.99 26.72 -18.28
C ILE A 225 35.76 26.88 -19.60
N GLY A 226 36.26 28.09 -19.90
CA GLY A 226 37.00 28.42 -21.12
C GLY A 226 36.72 29.83 -21.66
N ARG A 227 37.36 30.21 -22.78
CA ARG A 227 37.27 31.57 -23.38
C ARG A 227 35.86 32.00 -23.79
N LEU A 228 34.94 31.06 -23.97
CA LEU A 228 33.53 31.32 -24.21
C LEU A 228 32.80 30.96 -22.91
N HIS A 229 32.43 31.98 -22.13
CA HIS A 229 31.89 31.87 -20.76
C HIS A 229 30.48 31.23 -20.65
N PHE A 230 30.07 30.40 -21.62
CA PHE A 230 28.79 29.68 -21.60
C PHE A 230 28.93 28.28 -22.21
N ALA A 231 28.25 27.30 -21.61
CA ALA A 231 28.05 25.99 -22.25
C ALA A 231 27.03 26.11 -23.40
N PRO A 232 27.29 25.53 -24.59
CA PRO A 232 26.36 25.60 -25.71
C PRO A 232 25.09 24.78 -25.44
N ILE A 233 23.93 25.35 -25.80
CA ILE A 233 22.63 24.67 -25.70
C ILE A 233 22.41 23.89 -27.01
N ILE A 234 22.63 22.58 -27.00
CA ILE A 234 22.31 21.71 -28.13
C ILE A 234 20.85 21.28 -27.98
N ARG A 235 19.94 21.91 -28.75
CA ARG A 235 18.58 21.41 -28.90
C ARG A 235 18.58 20.45 -30.08
N LEU A 236 18.45 19.15 -29.82
CA LEU A 236 18.11 18.20 -30.87
C LEU A 236 16.64 18.44 -31.22
N SER A 237 16.35 18.83 -32.47
CA SER A 237 14.98 18.83 -32.95
C SER A 237 14.47 17.40 -32.87
N GLN A 238 13.39 17.17 -32.13
CA GLN A 238 12.65 15.92 -32.21
C GLN A 238 12.22 15.76 -33.67
N GLY A 239 12.92 14.89 -34.40
CA GLY A 239 12.47 14.45 -35.72
C GLY A 239 11.13 13.73 -35.58
N PRO A 240 10.36 13.58 -36.67
CA PRO A 240 9.12 12.82 -36.64
C PRO A 240 9.37 11.40 -36.07
N PRO A 241 8.40 10.83 -35.33
CA PRO A 241 8.59 9.57 -34.63
C PRO A 241 8.97 8.45 -35.61
N GLY A 242 10.12 7.81 -35.38
CA GLY A 242 10.53 6.60 -36.10
C GLY A 242 11.96 6.57 -36.67
N VAL A 243 12.78 7.62 -36.55
CA VAL A 243 14.16 7.60 -37.08
C VAL A 243 15.18 7.85 -35.98
N LEU A 244 15.95 6.81 -35.62
CA LEU A 244 17.18 6.96 -34.84
C LEU A 244 18.21 7.69 -35.69
N SER A 245 18.56 8.92 -35.30
CA SER A 245 19.64 9.67 -35.94
C SER A 245 20.99 9.06 -35.55
N PHE A 246 21.55 8.25 -36.44
CA PHE A 246 22.94 7.80 -36.35
C PHE A 246 23.87 8.94 -36.78
N TYR A 247 24.64 9.49 -35.86
CA TYR A 247 25.82 10.27 -36.23
C TYR A 247 27.09 9.51 -35.82
N LEU A 248 27.78 9.01 -36.85
CA LEU A 248 29.18 8.61 -36.82
C LEU A 248 30.03 9.78 -36.32
N HIS A 249 30.78 9.56 -35.24
CA HIS A 249 31.95 10.38 -34.93
C HIS A 249 33.01 10.14 -36.01
N LYS A 250 33.18 11.09 -36.93
CA LYS A 250 34.45 11.29 -37.63
C LYS A 250 35.32 12.21 -36.79
N TRP A 251 36.24 11.62 -36.04
CA TRP A 251 37.47 12.29 -35.63
C TRP A 251 38.44 12.24 -36.81
N VAL A 252 38.88 13.40 -37.30
CA VAL A 252 40.02 13.48 -38.21
C VAL A 252 40.92 14.61 -37.71
N GLY A 253 42.18 14.22 -37.45
CA GLY A 253 43.39 15.04 -37.60
C GLY A 253 43.57 16.19 -36.64
#